data_AF-A0A0A8E9T7-F1
#
_entry.id   AF-A0A0A8E9T7-F1
#
_cell.length_a   1.000
_cell.length_b   1.000
_cell.length_c   1.000
_cell.angle_alpha   90.00
_cell.angle_beta   90.00
_cell.angle_gamma   90.00
#
_symmetry.space_group_name_H-M   'P 1'
#
loop_
_entity.id
_entity.type
_entity.pdbx_description
1 polymer ?
#
loop_
_entity_poly.entity_id
_entity_poly.type
_entity_poly.pdbx_seq_one_letter_code
_entity_poly.pdbx_strand_id
1 'polypeptide(L)'
;MSINNLGEFAHTWEAIREDYDTLSNDEYDQSVLDCAARLAADPAGQTAYAWTLGLVLMAPYLGYAIDDTGKPEAVAVLHAADSALHHHPCAHDTPALDLAVATSQDRPECLLAVHAVAAYAASDMCEAPSVLKELINALEKTLPHYADATCGHTQHTEPPRWAPDLAELGIQLSSPGGRARYERTRRQDEDPPLENLLCPVTLARIAQDSLKSLRSRHSQLIADPDAEDAAGATAA
;
A
#
# COMPACT_ATOMS: atom_id res chain seq x y z
N MET A 1 10.87 -24.17 8.88
CA MET A 1 11.53 -23.76 7.62
C MET A 1 12.91 -23.20 7.97
N SER A 2 13.97 -23.51 7.21
CA SER A 2 15.30 -22.93 7.44
C SER A 2 15.41 -21.56 6.75
N ILE A 3 16.13 -20.61 7.36
CA ILE A 3 16.36 -19.25 6.83
C ILE A 3 16.94 -19.29 5.41
N ASN A 4 17.72 -20.33 5.07
CA ASN A 4 18.31 -20.49 3.74
C ASN A 4 17.27 -20.67 2.63
N ASN A 5 16.11 -21.29 2.92
CA ASN A 5 15.06 -21.45 1.91
C ASN A 5 14.35 -20.11 1.63
N LEU A 6 14.31 -19.19 2.60
CA LEU A 6 13.67 -17.89 2.41
C LEU A 6 14.46 -16.97 1.47
N GLY A 7 15.79 -17.10 1.46
CA GLY A 7 16.66 -16.33 0.55
C GLY A 7 16.41 -16.68 -0.92
N GLU A 8 16.19 -17.96 -1.22
CA GLU A 8 15.85 -18.44 -2.57
C GLU A 8 14.50 -17.89 -3.03
N PHE A 9 13.46 -17.99 -2.20
CA PHE A 9 12.15 -17.41 -2.50
C PHE A 9 12.19 -15.90 -2.72
N ALA A 10 12.97 -15.17 -1.91
CA ALA A 10 13.10 -13.73 -2.06
C ALA A 10 13.71 -13.32 -3.41
N HIS A 11 14.66 -14.09 -3.96
CA HIS A 11 15.22 -13.82 -5.28
C HIS A 11 14.19 -14.07 -6.38
N THR A 12 13.38 -15.13 -6.26
CA THR A 12 12.29 -15.41 -7.18
C THR A 12 11.25 -14.29 -7.19
N TRP A 13 10.82 -13.81 -6.02
CA TRP A 13 9.84 -12.71 -5.94
C TRP A 13 10.36 -11.41 -6.53
N GLU A 14 11.64 -11.11 -6.33
CA GLU A 14 12.28 -9.93 -6.92
C GLU A 14 12.36 -10.04 -8.43
N ALA A 15 12.73 -11.21 -8.98
CA ALA A 15 12.72 -11.44 -10.42
C ALA A 15 11.31 -11.26 -11.03
N ILE A 16 10.27 -11.78 -10.36
CA ILE A 16 8.88 -11.58 -10.77
C ILE A 16 8.50 -10.10 -10.75
N ARG A 17 8.97 -9.36 -9.73
CA ARG A 17 8.74 -7.91 -9.61
C ARG A 17 9.45 -7.11 -10.70
N GLU A 18 10.63 -7.53 -11.13
CA GLU A 18 11.40 -6.87 -12.19
C GLU A 18 10.84 -7.20 -13.58
N ASP A 19 10.42 -8.45 -13.82
CA ASP A 19 9.96 -8.97 -15.11
C ASP A 19 8.43 -9.12 -15.18
N TYR A 20 7.68 -8.31 -14.43
CA TYR A 20 6.21 -8.44 -14.32
C TYR A 20 5.44 -8.19 -15.63
N ASP A 21 6.10 -7.64 -16.66
CA ASP A 21 5.52 -7.35 -17.97
C ASP A 21 5.47 -8.57 -18.91
N THR A 22 6.04 -9.71 -18.50
CA THR A 22 5.88 -10.98 -19.20
C THR A 22 4.45 -11.48 -19.01
N LEU A 23 3.61 -11.28 -20.03
CA LEU A 23 2.20 -11.66 -20.02
C LEU A 23 2.03 -13.18 -19.88
N SER A 24 1.53 -13.64 -18.72
CA SER A 24 1.28 -15.04 -18.34
C SER A 24 2.55 -15.91 -18.28
N ASN A 25 2.92 -16.31 -17.07
CA ASN A 25 4.06 -17.17 -16.81
C ASN A 25 3.72 -18.21 -15.74
N ASP A 26 3.59 -19.47 -16.15
CA ASP A 26 3.23 -20.59 -15.28
C ASP A 26 4.13 -20.69 -14.03
N GLU A 27 5.41 -20.33 -14.14
CA GLU A 27 6.34 -20.34 -13.00
C GLU A 27 6.02 -19.22 -12.00
N TYR A 28 5.57 -18.06 -12.51
CA TYR A 28 5.19 -16.91 -11.68
C TYR A 28 3.85 -17.19 -11.01
N ASP A 29 2.89 -17.75 -11.74
CA ASP A 29 1.60 -18.22 -11.20
C ASP A 29 1.81 -19.24 -10.09
N GLN A 30 2.69 -20.22 -10.30
CA GLN A 30 2.99 -21.21 -9.27
C GLN A 30 3.66 -20.58 -8.05
N SER A 31 4.55 -19.61 -8.23
CA SER A 31 5.18 -18.87 -7.13
C SER A 31 4.15 -18.10 -6.29
N VAL A 32 3.17 -17.45 -6.94
CA VAL A 32 2.03 -16.80 -6.25
C VAL A 32 1.23 -17.82 -5.46
N LEU A 33 0.82 -18.92 -6.10
CA LEU A 33 -0.01 -19.96 -5.48
C LEU A 33 0.72 -20.62 -4.30
N ASP A 34 2.02 -20.83 -4.41
CA ASP A 34 2.85 -21.38 -3.33
C ASP A 34 2.91 -20.42 -2.13
N CYS A 35 3.11 -19.12 -2.37
CA CYS A 35 3.03 -18.10 -1.32
C CYS A 35 1.65 -18.08 -0.67
N ALA A 36 0.59 -18.14 -1.49
CA ALA A 36 -0.78 -18.10 -1.00
C ALA A 36 -1.11 -19.32 -0.15
N ALA A 37 -0.77 -20.53 -0.61
CA ALA A 37 -1.00 -21.78 0.10
C ALA A 37 -0.26 -21.79 1.45
N ARG A 38 0.97 -21.26 1.52
CA ARG A 38 1.76 -21.20 2.75
C ARG A 38 1.22 -20.18 3.74
N LEU A 39 0.74 -19.03 3.27
CA LEU A 39 0.06 -18.06 4.12
C LEU A 39 -1.27 -18.62 4.65
N ALA A 40 -2.04 -19.29 3.78
CA ALA A 40 -3.31 -19.92 4.16
C ALA A 40 -3.16 -21.00 5.24
N ALA A 41 -2.06 -21.75 5.20
CA ALA A 41 -1.80 -22.83 6.15
C ALA A 41 -1.53 -22.31 7.57
N ASP A 42 -0.94 -21.12 7.72
CA ASP A 42 -0.61 -20.53 9.01
C ASP A 42 -0.65 -18.98 8.96
N PRO A 43 -1.85 -18.38 8.89
CA PRO A 43 -2.03 -16.94 8.64
C PRO A 43 -1.55 -16.04 9.77
N ALA A 44 -1.43 -16.57 10.99
CA ALA A 44 -0.88 -15.88 12.16
C ALA A 44 0.50 -16.44 12.57
N GLY A 45 1.08 -17.29 11.71
CA GLY A 45 2.33 -17.98 11.96
C GLY A 45 3.53 -17.05 12.05
N GLN A 46 4.60 -17.54 12.67
CA GLN A 46 5.86 -16.80 12.73
C GLN A 46 6.46 -16.48 11.36
N THR A 47 6.07 -17.22 10.31
CA THR A 47 6.51 -16.97 8.93
C THR A 47 5.45 -16.30 8.06
N ALA A 48 4.25 -16.00 8.61
CA ALA A 48 3.17 -15.37 7.84
C ALA A 48 3.63 -14.08 7.16
N TYR A 49 4.39 -13.25 7.87
CA TYR A 49 4.95 -12.00 7.36
C TYR A 49 5.77 -12.19 6.07
N ALA A 50 6.48 -13.32 5.94
CA ALA A 50 7.35 -13.58 4.81
C ALA A 50 6.52 -13.91 3.55
N TRP A 51 5.42 -14.66 3.72
CA TRP A 51 4.51 -15.00 2.63
C TRP A 51 3.65 -13.81 2.22
N THR A 52 3.19 -13.01 3.20
CA THR A 52 2.56 -11.71 2.94
C THR A 52 3.49 -10.80 2.13
N LEU A 53 4.77 -10.70 2.52
CA LEU A 53 5.76 -9.92 1.78
C LEU A 53 5.97 -10.45 0.36
N GLY A 54 6.04 -11.78 0.18
CA GLY A 54 6.15 -12.39 -1.15
C GLY A 54 4.97 -12.02 -2.06
N LEU A 55 3.74 -12.10 -1.56
CA LEU A 55 2.54 -11.69 -2.32
C LEU A 55 2.54 -10.19 -2.64
N VAL A 56 3.02 -9.35 -1.73
CA VAL A 56 3.15 -7.90 -1.96
C VAL A 56 4.19 -7.60 -3.05
N LEU A 57 5.35 -8.27 -3.02
CA LEU A 57 6.39 -8.08 -4.04
C LEU A 57 5.91 -8.51 -5.44
N MET A 58 5.09 -9.55 -5.51
CA MET A 58 4.49 -10.05 -6.76
C MET A 58 3.18 -9.32 -7.15
N ALA A 59 2.74 -8.30 -6.40
CA ALA A 59 1.50 -7.59 -6.69
C ALA A 59 1.46 -6.92 -8.09
N PRO A 60 2.56 -6.33 -8.63
CA PRO A 60 2.56 -5.83 -10.00
C PRO A 60 2.21 -6.92 -11.03
N TYR A 61 2.79 -8.12 -10.88
CA TYR A 61 2.46 -9.27 -11.73
C TYR A 61 0.96 -9.60 -11.67
N LEU A 62 0.39 -9.70 -10.45
CA LEU A 62 -1.05 -9.95 -10.26
C LEU A 62 -1.96 -8.84 -10.81
N GLY A 63 -1.46 -7.60 -10.85
CA GLY A 63 -2.18 -6.47 -11.42
C GLY A 63 -2.23 -6.47 -12.95
N TYR A 64 -1.23 -7.07 -13.60
CA TYR A 64 -1.04 -7.07 -15.05
C TYR A 64 -1.27 -8.43 -15.73
N ALA A 65 -1.38 -9.52 -14.98
CA ALA A 65 -1.67 -10.85 -15.51
C ALA A 65 -3.00 -10.86 -16.29
N ILE A 66 -3.01 -11.47 -17.48
CA ILE A 66 -4.15 -11.44 -18.40
C ILE A 66 -5.31 -12.31 -17.93
N ASP A 67 -5.02 -13.41 -17.24
CA ASP A 67 -5.97 -14.47 -16.93
C ASP A 67 -6.41 -14.53 -15.46
N ASP A 68 -6.05 -13.50 -14.67
CA ASP A 68 -6.29 -13.42 -13.22
C ASP A 68 -5.77 -14.65 -12.43
N THR A 69 -4.89 -15.48 -13.00
CA THR A 69 -4.41 -16.71 -12.33
C THR A 69 -3.73 -16.38 -11.00
N GLY A 70 -4.15 -17.06 -9.93
CA GLY A 70 -3.60 -16.90 -8.59
C GLY A 70 -4.00 -15.62 -7.85
N LYS A 71 -4.61 -14.64 -8.52
CA LYS A 71 -5.05 -13.38 -7.92
C LYS A 71 -6.21 -13.56 -6.93
N PRO A 72 -7.30 -14.30 -7.23
CA PRO A 72 -8.34 -14.57 -6.25
C PRO A 72 -7.81 -15.25 -5.00
N GLU A 73 -6.92 -16.23 -5.16
CA GLU A 73 -6.27 -16.96 -4.07
C GLU A 73 -5.42 -16.03 -3.22
N ALA A 74 -4.53 -15.24 -3.85
CA ALA A 74 -3.67 -14.28 -3.18
C ALA A 74 -4.49 -13.26 -2.37
N VAL A 75 -5.55 -12.70 -2.95
CA VAL A 75 -6.45 -11.75 -2.27
C VAL A 75 -7.16 -12.42 -1.09
N ALA A 76 -7.71 -13.63 -1.28
CA ALA A 76 -8.42 -14.35 -0.23
C ALA A 76 -7.53 -14.66 0.98
N VAL A 77 -6.28 -15.07 0.75
CA VAL A 77 -5.35 -15.39 1.85
C VAL A 77 -4.82 -14.16 2.55
N LEU A 78 -4.67 -13.04 1.84
CA LEU A 78 -4.31 -11.75 2.46
C LEU A 78 -5.44 -11.27 3.37
N HIS A 79 -6.70 -11.40 2.95
CA HIS A 79 -7.85 -11.11 3.82
C HIS A 79 -7.93 -12.04 5.04
N ALA A 80 -7.62 -13.33 4.86
CA ALA A 80 -7.59 -14.29 5.96
C ALA A 80 -6.45 -13.97 6.96
N ALA A 81 -5.28 -13.61 6.45
CA ALA A 81 -4.14 -13.18 7.26
C ALA A 81 -4.45 -11.87 8.01
N ASP A 82 -4.99 -10.87 7.33
CA ASP A 82 -5.47 -9.64 7.97
C ASP A 82 -6.48 -9.97 9.07
N SER A 83 -7.54 -10.72 8.78
CA SER A 83 -8.56 -11.10 9.77
C SER A 83 -7.98 -11.83 10.99
N ALA A 84 -7.01 -12.74 10.78
CA ALA A 84 -6.36 -13.48 11.85
C ALA A 84 -5.46 -12.60 12.74
N LEU A 85 -4.84 -11.59 12.14
CA LEU A 85 -3.92 -10.66 12.79
C LEU A 85 -4.62 -9.42 13.36
N HIS A 86 -5.78 -9.04 12.81
CA HIS A 86 -6.51 -7.81 13.11
C HIS A 86 -6.91 -7.71 14.59
N HIS A 87 -7.23 -8.85 15.20
CA HIS A 87 -7.56 -8.94 16.62
C HIS A 87 -6.42 -9.45 17.50
N HIS A 88 -5.24 -9.70 16.92
CA HIS A 88 -4.10 -10.16 17.69
C HIS A 88 -3.54 -8.98 18.50
N PRO A 89 -3.52 -9.05 19.84
CA PRO A 89 -2.91 -8.02 20.65
C PRO A 89 -1.42 -8.06 20.38
N CYS A 90 -0.97 -7.08 19.61
CA CYS A 90 0.41 -6.88 19.32
C CYS A 90 1.03 -6.03 20.44
N ALA A 91 2.22 -6.41 20.92
CA ALA A 91 2.87 -5.78 22.08
C ALA A 91 3.45 -4.38 21.78
N HIS A 92 3.00 -3.76 20.69
CA HIS A 92 3.36 -2.39 20.34
C HIS A 92 2.20 -1.47 20.70
N ASP A 93 2.49 -0.46 21.50
CA ASP A 93 1.52 0.48 22.09
C ASP A 93 0.77 1.35 21.06
N THR A 94 1.08 1.22 19.77
CA THR A 94 0.49 2.02 18.68
C THR A 94 0.21 1.13 17.45
N PRO A 95 -0.99 1.22 16.83
CA PRO A 95 -1.23 0.62 15.53
C PRO A 95 -0.32 1.27 14.48
N ALA A 96 0.44 0.47 13.73
CA ALA A 96 1.50 0.94 12.82
C ALA A 96 1.01 1.79 11.62
N LEU A 97 -0.30 1.88 11.39
CA LEU A 97 -0.90 2.64 10.28
C LEU A 97 -2.09 3.52 10.66
N ASP A 98 -2.44 3.63 11.95
CA ASP A 98 -3.47 4.61 12.33
C ASP A 98 -2.86 6.01 12.34
N LEU A 99 -3.01 6.69 11.20
CA LEU A 99 -2.49 8.02 10.93
C LEU A 99 -2.93 9.07 11.97
N ALA A 100 -4.10 8.87 12.57
CA ALA A 100 -4.65 9.78 13.57
C ALA A 100 -3.94 9.66 14.93
N VAL A 101 -3.39 8.49 15.26
CA VAL A 101 -2.66 8.24 16.52
C VAL A 101 -1.15 8.12 16.33
N ALA A 102 -0.66 8.14 15.08
CA ALA A 102 0.76 8.18 14.76
C ALA A 102 1.46 9.34 15.50
N THR A 103 2.67 9.09 16.01
CA THR A 103 3.46 10.13 16.66
C THR A 103 3.75 11.25 15.66
N SER A 104 4.09 12.45 16.14
CA SER A 104 4.49 13.54 15.23
C SER A 104 5.70 13.20 14.37
N GLN A 105 6.53 12.25 14.82
CA GLN A 105 7.72 11.82 14.10
C GLN A 105 7.40 10.81 12.99
N ASP A 106 6.36 9.98 13.14
CA ASP A 106 6.02 8.91 12.19
C ASP A 106 4.86 9.29 11.25
N ARG A 107 4.10 10.33 11.60
CA ARG A 107 2.94 10.81 10.82
C ARG A 107 3.30 11.22 9.38
N PRO A 108 4.43 11.89 9.10
CA PRO A 108 4.83 12.22 7.73
C PRO A 108 4.89 11.00 6.81
N GLU A 109 5.45 9.90 7.30
CA GLU A 109 5.73 8.70 6.53
C GLU A 109 4.49 7.82 6.38
N CYS A 110 3.71 7.69 7.46
CA CYS A 110 2.38 7.08 7.37
C CYS A 110 1.49 7.83 6.36
N LEU A 111 1.60 9.15 6.27
CA LEU A 111 0.82 9.95 5.33
C LEU A 111 1.23 9.68 3.86
N LEU A 112 2.52 9.43 3.59
CA LEU A 112 2.96 9.03 2.24
C LEU A 112 2.39 7.67 1.84
N ALA A 113 2.39 6.69 2.75
CA ALA A 113 1.77 5.39 2.51
C ALA A 113 0.25 5.52 2.27
N VAL A 114 -0.45 6.32 3.09
CA VAL A 114 -1.88 6.60 2.91
C VAL A 114 -2.13 7.34 1.60
N HIS A 115 -1.26 8.25 1.16
CA HIS A 115 -1.38 8.93 -0.12
C HIS A 115 -1.32 7.96 -1.30
N ALA A 116 -0.42 6.97 -1.26
CA ALA A 116 -0.36 5.93 -2.29
C ALA A 116 -1.66 5.13 -2.38
N VAL A 117 -2.18 4.67 -1.23
CA VAL A 117 -3.44 3.94 -1.17
C VAL A 117 -4.62 4.81 -1.60
N ALA A 118 -4.62 6.10 -1.23
CA ALA A 118 -5.64 7.05 -1.63
C ALA A 118 -5.66 7.31 -3.14
N ALA A 119 -4.50 7.38 -3.79
CA ALA A 119 -4.40 7.52 -5.24
C ALA A 119 -4.99 6.30 -5.96
N TYR A 120 -4.69 5.09 -5.48
CA TYR A 120 -5.29 3.86 -6.00
C TYR A 120 -6.81 3.83 -5.75
N ALA A 121 -7.25 4.09 -4.52
CA ALA A 121 -8.66 4.04 -4.15
C ALA A 121 -9.50 5.09 -4.89
N ALA A 122 -8.93 6.26 -5.19
CA ALA A 122 -9.62 7.31 -5.96
C ALA A 122 -9.70 7.01 -7.46
N SER A 123 -9.00 5.98 -7.96
CA SER A 123 -9.09 5.53 -9.35
C SER A 123 -10.36 4.70 -9.60
N ASP A 124 -10.58 4.33 -10.87
CA ASP A 124 -11.70 3.46 -11.25
C ASP A 124 -11.51 2.00 -10.80
N MET A 125 -10.34 1.65 -10.26
CA MET A 125 -10.02 0.28 -9.83
C MET A 125 -10.59 -0.10 -8.46
N CYS A 126 -11.14 0.86 -7.71
CA CYS A 126 -11.77 0.62 -6.42
C CYS A 126 -13.27 0.93 -6.49
N GLU A 127 -14.07 -0.09 -6.18
CA GLU A 127 -15.54 -0.01 -6.18
C GLU A 127 -16.13 0.01 -4.77
N ALA A 128 -15.32 -0.17 -3.72
CA ALA A 128 -15.77 -0.28 -2.33
C ALA A 128 -15.92 1.10 -1.66
N PRO A 129 -17.14 1.64 -1.44
CA PRO A 129 -17.31 2.97 -0.86
C PRO A 129 -16.86 3.05 0.61
N SER A 130 -16.90 1.94 1.34
CA SER A 130 -16.41 1.84 2.72
C SER A 130 -14.92 2.17 2.84
N VAL A 131 -14.09 1.63 1.93
CA VAL A 131 -12.63 1.88 1.90
C VAL A 131 -12.34 3.36 1.68
N LEU A 132 -13.05 4.00 0.73
CA LEU A 132 -12.94 5.44 0.48
C LEU A 132 -13.29 6.25 1.73
N LYS A 133 -14.37 5.88 2.44
CA LYS A 133 -14.81 6.55 3.67
C LYS A 133 -13.77 6.44 4.79
N GLU A 134 -13.13 5.29 4.94
CA GLU A 134 -12.07 5.10 5.94
C GLU A 134 -10.84 5.98 5.65
N LEU A 135 -10.39 6.02 4.40
CA LEU A 135 -9.29 6.88 3.98
C LEU A 135 -9.61 8.38 4.14
N ILE A 136 -10.83 8.78 3.79
CA ILE A 136 -11.33 10.15 4.02
C ILE A 136 -11.23 10.50 5.50
N ASN A 137 -11.76 9.64 6.38
CA ASN A 137 -11.75 9.87 7.83
C ASN A 137 -10.31 9.97 8.38
N ALA A 138 -9.40 9.11 7.89
CA ALA A 138 -8.00 9.13 8.31
C ALA A 138 -7.32 10.46 7.94
N LEU A 139 -7.51 10.93 6.70
CA LEU A 139 -6.94 12.21 6.25
C LEU A 139 -7.54 13.42 6.98
N GLU A 140 -8.85 13.42 7.23
CA GLU A 140 -9.53 14.49 7.97
C GLU A 140 -9.01 14.64 9.40
N LYS A 141 -8.76 13.51 10.09
CA LYS A 141 -8.15 13.54 11.44
C LYS A 141 -6.70 13.98 11.43
N THR A 142 -6.02 13.78 10.31
CA THR A 142 -4.57 14.02 10.19
C THR A 142 -4.25 15.47 9.82
N LEU A 143 -5.02 16.07 8.93
CA LEU A 143 -4.80 17.43 8.42
C LEU A 143 -4.63 18.51 9.50
N PRO A 144 -5.39 18.50 10.62
CA PRO A 144 -5.19 19.46 11.71
C PRO A 144 -3.77 19.50 12.27
N HIS A 145 -3.01 18.40 12.20
CA HIS A 145 -1.63 18.36 12.66
C HIS A 145 -0.66 19.14 11.76
N TYR A 146 -1.08 19.54 10.57
CA TYR A 146 -0.30 20.30 9.60
C TYR A 146 -0.86 21.71 9.36
N ALA A 147 -1.87 22.16 10.12
CA ALA A 147 -2.55 23.42 9.88
C ALA A 147 -1.60 24.65 9.91
N ASP A 148 -0.61 24.61 10.80
CA ASP A 148 0.39 25.67 10.97
C ASP A 148 1.77 25.27 10.42
N ALA A 149 1.81 24.32 9.49
CA ALA A 149 3.05 23.82 8.91
C ALA A 149 3.84 24.96 8.22
N THR A 150 5.12 25.06 8.56
CA THR A 150 6.09 25.92 7.88
C THR A 150 7.35 25.13 7.58
N CYS A 151 8.14 25.55 6.60
CA CYS A 151 9.42 24.95 6.30
C CYS A 151 10.47 26.02 5.95
N GLY A 152 11.73 25.72 6.24
CA GLY A 152 12.85 26.65 6.01
C GLY A 152 13.52 26.52 4.64
N HIS A 153 13.16 25.51 3.85
CA HIS A 153 13.73 25.27 2.53
C HIS A 153 12.82 25.84 1.43
N THR A 154 13.43 26.25 0.31
CA THR A 154 12.73 26.90 -0.80
C THR A 154 12.21 25.92 -1.85
N GLN A 155 12.73 24.70 -1.86
CA GLN A 155 12.33 23.66 -2.80
C GLN A 155 11.39 22.67 -2.12
N HIS A 156 10.24 22.44 -2.74
CA HIS A 156 9.27 21.42 -2.37
C HIS A 156 9.30 20.34 -3.44
N THR A 157 9.67 19.12 -3.06
CA THR A 157 9.67 18.02 -4.01
C THR A 157 8.32 17.33 -4.00
N GLU A 158 7.75 17.11 -5.17
CA GLU A 158 6.57 16.27 -5.31
C GLU A 158 7.02 14.80 -5.22
N PRO A 159 6.35 13.97 -4.40
CA PRO A 159 6.67 12.55 -4.33
C PRO A 159 6.43 11.85 -5.68
N PRO A 160 6.94 10.60 -5.83
CA PRO A 160 6.63 9.78 -6.99
C PRO A 160 5.12 9.75 -7.27
N ARG A 161 4.75 9.90 -8.55
CA ARG A 161 3.34 9.91 -8.97
C ARG A 161 2.75 8.52 -9.12
N TRP A 162 3.60 7.51 -9.27
CA TRP A 162 3.16 6.13 -9.39
C TRP A 162 2.90 5.56 -8.00
N ALA A 163 1.66 5.07 -7.78
CA ALA A 163 1.22 4.63 -6.46
C ALA A 163 2.08 3.51 -5.86
N PRO A 164 2.55 2.51 -6.62
CA PRO A 164 3.48 1.50 -6.09
C PRO A 164 4.80 2.09 -5.58
N ASP A 165 5.48 2.94 -6.37
CA ASP A 165 6.72 3.61 -5.92
C ASP A 165 6.49 4.44 -4.65
N LEU A 166 5.35 5.13 -4.59
CA LEU A 166 5.00 5.94 -3.44
C LEU A 166 4.69 5.09 -2.20
N ALA A 167 4.04 3.95 -2.37
CA ALA A 167 3.78 3.01 -1.28
C ALA A 167 5.10 2.41 -0.77
N GLU A 168 5.98 1.97 -1.67
CA GLU A 168 7.31 1.47 -1.34
C GLU A 168 8.11 2.53 -0.57
N LEU A 169 8.12 3.77 -1.07
CA LEU A 169 8.78 4.90 -0.41
C LEU A 169 8.18 5.16 0.97
N GLY A 170 6.85 5.22 1.10
CA GLY A 170 6.16 5.41 2.39
C GLY A 170 6.51 4.32 3.41
N ILE A 171 6.49 3.04 2.98
CA ILE A 171 6.87 1.89 3.80
C ILE A 171 8.35 1.98 4.20
N GLN A 172 9.25 2.28 3.27
CA GLN A 172 10.66 2.44 3.56
C GLN A 172 10.88 3.53 4.62
N LEU A 173 10.21 4.67 4.49
CA LEU A 173 10.40 5.80 5.38
C LEU A 173 9.72 5.61 6.75
N SER A 174 8.78 4.66 6.89
CA SER A 174 8.06 4.39 8.16
C SER A 174 8.96 3.95 9.33
N SER A 175 10.24 3.63 9.08
CA SER A 175 11.17 3.19 10.12
C SER A 175 12.45 4.04 10.16
N PRO A 176 13.09 4.22 11.34
CA PRO A 176 14.38 4.88 11.45
C PRO A 176 15.47 4.25 10.55
N GLY A 177 15.48 2.91 10.45
CA GLY A 177 16.44 2.18 9.62
C GLY A 177 16.23 2.42 8.13
N GLY A 178 14.97 2.45 7.67
CA GLY A 178 14.66 2.72 6.28
C GLY A 178 14.93 4.15 5.86
N ARG A 179 14.68 5.15 6.75
CA ARG A 179 15.13 6.54 6.56
C ARG A 179 16.64 6.66 6.42
N ALA A 180 17.40 6.00 7.32
CA ALA A 180 18.85 5.99 7.26
C ALA A 180 19.38 5.30 6.00
N ARG A 181 18.69 4.26 5.52
CA ARG A 181 18.99 3.61 4.23
C ARG A 181 18.74 4.56 3.07
N TYR A 182 17.56 5.19 3.02
CA TYR A 182 17.19 6.15 1.98
C TYR A 182 18.27 7.23 1.82
N GLU A 183 18.62 7.93 2.91
CA GLU A 183 19.65 8.98 2.85
C GLU A 183 21.04 8.48 2.42
N ARG A 184 21.38 7.22 2.73
CA ARG A 184 22.66 6.63 2.33
C ARG A 184 22.68 6.25 0.85
N THR A 185 21.56 5.77 0.31
CA THR A 185 21.49 5.18 -1.04
C THR A 185 20.87 6.08 -2.08
N ARG A 186 20.24 7.20 -1.69
CA ARG A 186 19.62 8.14 -2.62
C ARG A 186 20.65 8.70 -3.61
N ARG A 187 20.26 8.81 -4.88
CA ARG A 187 21.07 9.43 -5.93
C ARG A 187 20.98 10.93 -5.75
N GLN A 188 22.09 11.59 -5.42
CA GLN A 188 22.08 13.01 -5.03
C GLN A 188 21.48 13.94 -6.10
N ASP A 189 21.58 13.57 -7.37
CA ASP A 189 21.09 14.37 -8.51
C ASP A 189 19.64 14.08 -8.91
N GLU A 190 19.06 12.98 -8.43
CA GLU A 190 17.72 12.51 -8.84
C GLU A 190 16.74 12.45 -7.67
N ASP A 191 17.22 12.04 -6.51
CA ASP A 191 16.40 11.75 -5.35
C ASP A 191 16.53 12.89 -4.31
N PRO A 192 15.40 13.50 -3.91
CA PRO A 192 15.41 14.62 -2.97
C PRO A 192 15.95 14.24 -1.58
N PRO A 193 16.51 15.20 -0.84
CA PRO A 193 16.77 15.02 0.59
C PRO A 193 15.50 14.63 1.35
N LEU A 194 15.64 13.84 2.42
CA LEU A 194 14.52 13.38 3.23
C LEU A 194 13.72 14.54 3.82
N GLU A 195 14.39 15.64 4.20
CA GLU A 195 13.73 16.85 4.69
C GLU A 195 12.80 17.50 3.64
N ASN A 196 13.11 17.38 2.35
CA ASN A 196 12.27 17.89 1.27
C ASN A 196 11.08 16.97 1.00
N LEU A 197 11.27 15.64 1.11
CA LEU A 197 10.21 14.64 0.97
C LEU A 197 9.19 14.72 2.10
N LEU A 198 9.69 14.85 3.33
CA LEU A 198 8.87 14.88 4.55
C LEU A 198 8.50 16.32 4.95
N CYS A 199 8.59 17.26 4.01
CA CYS A 199 8.23 18.65 4.23
C CYS A 199 6.75 18.75 4.67
N PRO A 200 6.45 19.32 5.85
CA PRO A 200 5.09 19.33 6.37
C PRO A 200 4.13 20.18 5.52
N VAL A 201 4.63 21.21 4.82
CA VAL A 201 3.85 22.02 3.87
C VAL A 201 3.46 21.20 2.64
N THR A 202 4.42 20.45 2.08
CA THR A 202 4.18 19.56 0.94
C THR A 202 3.18 18.46 1.31
N LEU A 203 3.36 17.85 2.49
CA LEU A 203 2.49 16.81 3.01
C LEU A 203 1.05 17.30 3.27
N ALA A 204 0.88 18.52 3.80
CA ALA A 204 -0.43 19.13 3.95
C ALA A 204 -1.17 19.26 2.60
N ARG A 205 -0.47 19.73 1.56
CA ARG A 205 -1.02 19.85 0.21
C ARG A 205 -1.41 18.48 -0.35
N ILE A 206 -0.52 17.49 -0.26
CA ILE A 206 -0.78 16.11 -0.71
C ILE A 206 -2.02 15.52 -0.03
N ALA A 207 -2.14 15.70 1.29
CA ALA A 207 -3.28 15.22 2.05
C ALA A 207 -4.60 15.87 1.62
N GLN A 208 -4.57 17.18 1.34
CA GLN A 208 -5.73 17.92 0.83
C GLN A 208 -6.13 17.46 -0.58
N ASP A 209 -5.17 17.29 -1.47
CA ASP A 209 -5.38 16.82 -2.85
C ASP A 209 -5.98 15.39 -2.83
N SER A 210 -5.42 14.51 -1.99
CA SER A 210 -5.94 13.15 -1.78
C SER A 210 -7.38 13.16 -1.26
N LEU A 211 -7.66 13.98 -0.26
CA LEU A 211 -9.00 14.10 0.33
C LEU A 211 -10.02 14.60 -0.70
N LYS A 212 -9.64 15.54 -1.56
CA LYS A 212 -10.47 16.03 -2.66
C LYS A 212 -10.79 14.91 -3.66
N SER A 213 -9.79 14.16 -4.10
CA SER A 213 -9.96 13.05 -5.05
C SER A 213 -10.84 11.94 -4.48
N LEU A 214 -10.58 11.51 -3.24
CA LEU A 214 -11.38 10.47 -2.57
C LEU A 214 -12.85 10.88 -2.41
N ARG A 215 -13.13 12.11 -1.98
CA ARG A 215 -14.51 12.61 -1.84
C ARG A 215 -15.24 12.67 -3.18
N SER A 216 -14.53 13.05 -4.25
CA SER A 216 -15.08 13.03 -5.61
C SER A 216 -15.48 11.61 -6.01
N ARG A 217 -14.58 10.65 -5.87
CA ARG A 217 -14.84 9.23 -6.20
C ARG A 217 -15.96 8.63 -5.36
N HIS A 218 -15.95 8.86 -4.04
CA HIS A 218 -16.99 8.37 -3.13
C HIS A 218 -18.38 8.91 -3.49
N SER A 219 -18.46 10.18 -3.91
CA SER A 219 -19.71 10.78 -4.37
C SER A 219 -20.21 10.15 -5.67
N GLN A 220 -19.30 9.80 -6.59
CA GLN A 220 -19.64 9.12 -7.85
C GLN A 220 -20.23 7.72 -7.58
N LEU A 221 -19.57 6.92 -6.74
CA LEU A 221 -20.02 5.55 -6.44
C LEU A 221 -21.38 5.49 -5.73
N ILE A 222 -21.70 6.47 -4.88
CA ILE A 222 -23.01 6.52 -4.20
C ILE A 222 -24.12 7.06 -5.11
N ALA A 223 -23.77 7.87 -6.11
CA ALA A 223 -24.72 8.45 -7.04
C ALA A 223 -25.12 7.51 -8.19
N ASP A 224 -24.44 6.37 -8.35
CA ASP A 224 -24.71 5.38 -9.39
C ASP A 224 -25.34 4.10 -8.80
N PRO A 225 -26.66 4.07 -8.58
CA PRO A 225 -27.36 2.90 -8.06
C PRO A 225 -27.54 1.76 -9.08
N ASP A 226 -27.17 1.95 -10.36
CA ASP A 226 -27.47 1.00 -11.44
C ASP A 226 -26.39 -0.08 -11.65
N ALA A 227 -25.30 -0.08 -10.87
CA ALA A 227 -24.27 -1.12 -10.89
C ALA A 227 -24.65 -2.40 -10.10
N GLU A 228 -25.53 -2.31 -9.10
CA GLU A 228 -26.00 -3.48 -8.34
C GLU A 228 -27.11 -4.29 -9.09
N ASP A 229 -27.86 -3.66 -10.01
CA ASP A 229 -28.97 -4.31 -10.74
C ASP A 229 -28.52 -5.06 -12.02
N ALA A 230 -27.32 -4.78 -12.56
CA ALA A 230 -26.83 -5.47 -13.77
C ALA A 230 -26.41 -6.93 -13.52
N ALA A 231 -26.16 -7.33 -12.27
CA ALA A 231 -25.86 -8.72 -11.90
C ALA A 231 -27.12 -9.60 -11.73
N GLY A 232 -28.32 -9.00 -11.68
CA GLY A 232 -29.60 -9.71 -11.52
C GLY A 232 -30.42 -9.90 -12.80
N ALA A 233 -30.07 -9.22 -13.89
CA ALA A 233 -30.91 -9.13 -15.10
C ALA A 233 -30.45 -10.00 -16.30
N THR A 234 -29.51 -10.93 -16.12
CA THR A 234 -29.18 -11.97 -17.13
C THR A 234 -29.74 -13.36 -16.78
N ALA A 235 -30.93 -13.39 -16.18
CA ALA A 235 -31.73 -14.61 -16.03
C ALA A 235 -33.23 -14.32 -16.17
N ALA A 236 -33.68 -14.02 -17.39
CA ALA A 236 -35.06 -14.22 -17.85
C ALA A 236 -35.12 -14.28 -19.38
#